data_AF-A0A0D2JAG3-F1
#
_entry.id   AF-A0A0D2JAG3-F1
#
_cell.length_a   1.000
_cell.length_b   1.000
_cell.length_c   1.000
_cell.angle_alpha   90.00
_cell.angle_beta   90.00
_cell.angle_gamma   90.00
#
_symmetry.space_group_name_H-M   'P 1'
#
loop_
_entity.id
_entity.type
_entity.pdbx_description
1 polymer ?
#
loop_
_entity_poly.entity_id
_entity_poly.type
_entity_poly.pdbx_seq_one_letter_code
_entity_poly.pdbx_strand_id
1 'polypeptide(L)'
;MANDQPPTLQRPAILLFGDSLTERSLDPDGGWGATLAHHFARKARRAPHWASADVVNRGFGGYNSRWARPVLDQVLAQVKASKQPVLLATLWLGANDAALPDRGG
;
A
#
# COMPACT_ATOMS: atom_id res chain seq x y z
N MET A 1 -22.50 -32.04 0.30
CA MET A 1 -21.27 -31.90 1.11
C MET A 1 -20.65 -30.57 0.70
N ALA A 2 -20.66 -29.56 1.58
CA ALA A 2 -20.08 -28.26 1.28
C ALA A 2 -18.56 -28.43 1.16
N ASN A 3 -17.97 -27.84 0.12
CA ASN A 3 -16.55 -27.90 -0.17
C ASN A 3 -15.81 -27.05 0.88
N ASP A 4 -15.50 -27.62 2.04
CA ASP A 4 -14.67 -27.01 3.08
C ASP A 4 -13.21 -26.98 2.63
N GLN A 5 -12.93 -26.12 1.64
CA GLN A 5 -11.57 -25.69 1.39
C GLN A 5 -11.12 -24.84 2.58
N PRO A 6 -9.96 -25.13 3.20
CA PRO A 6 -9.46 -24.30 4.28
C PRO A 6 -9.32 -22.85 3.77
N PRO A 7 -9.64 -21.85 4.62
CA PRO A 7 -9.52 -20.45 4.21
C PRO A 7 -8.11 -20.18 3.71
N THR A 8 -8.00 -19.59 2.52
CA THR A 8 -6.71 -19.21 1.95
C THR A 8 -5.98 -18.31 2.93
N LEU A 9 -4.76 -18.69 3.32
CA LEU A 9 -3.90 -17.93 4.23
C LEU A 9 -3.47 -16.56 3.65
N GLN A 10 -3.69 -16.34 2.36
CA GLN A 10 -3.33 -15.12 1.67
C GLN A 10 -4.30 -13.99 2.03
N ARG A 11 -3.83 -13.07 2.87
CA ARG A 11 -4.54 -11.83 3.22
C ARG A 11 -4.49 -10.88 2.02
N PRO A 12 -5.56 -10.13 1.76
CA PRO A 12 -5.50 -9.10 0.74
C PRO A 12 -4.63 -7.92 1.21
N ALA A 13 -4.16 -7.08 0.28
CA ALA A 13 -3.27 -5.97 0.55
C ALA A 13 -3.99 -4.62 0.58
N ILE A 14 -3.48 -3.72 1.41
CA ILE A 14 -3.65 -2.27 1.33
C ILE A 14 -2.33 -1.71 0.82
N LEU A 15 -2.30 -1.29 -0.45
CA LEU A 15 -1.10 -0.78 -1.11
C LEU A 15 -0.94 0.72 -0.84
N LEU A 16 0.18 1.13 -0.28
CA LEU A 16 0.50 2.54 -0.07
C LEU A 16 1.56 2.96 -1.09
N PHE A 17 1.21 3.83 -2.04
CA PHE A 17 2.14 4.32 -3.06
C PHE A 17 2.24 5.86 -3.01
N GLY A 18 3.46 6.39 -3.05
CA GLY A 18 3.67 7.82 -2.98
C GLY A 18 5.11 8.25 -2.76
N ASP A 19 5.30 9.45 -2.21
CA ASP A 19 6.61 10.04 -1.93
C ASP A 19 7.11 9.75 -0.49
N SER A 20 7.98 10.62 0.05
CA SER A 20 8.52 10.52 1.42
C SER A 20 7.46 10.47 2.53
N LEU A 21 6.26 11.04 2.32
CA LEU A 21 5.14 10.92 3.27
C LEU A 21 4.58 9.50 3.31
N THR A 22 4.63 8.80 2.18
CA THR A 22 4.28 7.38 2.12
C THR A 22 5.45 6.52 2.61
N GLU A 23 6.69 6.87 2.29
CA GLU A 23 7.88 6.11 2.75
C GLU A 23 7.92 6.01 4.27
N ARG A 24 7.68 7.14 4.95
CA ARG A 24 7.61 7.22 6.42
C ARG A 24 6.27 6.78 6.99
N SER A 25 5.34 6.23 6.21
CA SER A 25 4.02 5.84 6.71
C SER A 25 4.10 4.76 7.78
N LEU A 26 5.15 3.94 7.78
CA LEU A 26 5.36 2.85 8.73
C LEU A 26 6.30 3.24 9.88
N ASP A 27 6.52 4.54 10.10
CA ASP A 27 7.29 5.03 11.24
C ASP A 27 6.71 4.44 12.56
N PRO A 28 7.55 3.81 13.41
CA PRO A 28 7.09 3.26 14.69
C PRO A 28 6.53 4.34 15.63
N ASP A 29 6.94 5.59 15.48
CA ASP A 29 6.53 6.73 16.32
C ASP A 29 5.22 7.37 15.81
N GLY A 30 4.25 6.53 15.40
CA GLY A 30 2.89 6.97 15.05
C GLY A 30 2.63 7.19 13.55
N GLY A 31 3.38 6.53 12.67
CA GLY A 31 3.12 6.55 11.23
C GLY A 31 1.69 6.13 10.89
N TRP A 32 1.06 6.84 9.96
CA TRP A 32 -0.34 6.58 9.57
C TRP A 32 -0.55 5.18 8.98
N GLY A 33 0.43 4.69 8.21
CA GLY A 33 0.45 3.34 7.66
C GLY A 33 0.66 2.27 8.74
N ALA A 34 1.46 2.56 9.78
CA ALA A 34 1.60 1.68 10.94
C ALA A 34 0.27 1.59 11.70
N THR A 35 -0.47 2.69 11.80
CA THR A 35 -1.82 2.72 12.36
C THR A 35 -2.78 1.84 11.55
N LEU A 36 -2.76 1.92 10.21
CA LEU A 36 -3.52 1.01 9.35
C LEU A 36 -3.10 -0.44 9.58
N ALA A 37 -1.80 -0.72 9.63
CA ALA A 37 -1.28 -2.06 9.83
C ALA A 37 -1.77 -2.64 11.15
N HIS A 38 -1.70 -1.87 12.24
CA HIS A 38 -2.22 -2.28 13.54
C HIS A 38 -3.74 -2.51 13.52
N HIS A 39 -4.50 -1.63 12.87
CA HIS A 39 -5.96 -1.77 12.77
C HIS A 39 -6.35 -3.04 12.01
N PHE A 40 -5.72 -3.32 10.87
CA PHE A 40 -6.03 -4.46 10.03
C PHE A 40 -5.23 -5.73 10.37
N ALA A 41 -4.32 -5.71 11.35
CA ALA A 41 -3.49 -6.85 11.73
C ALA A 41 -4.31 -8.05 12.24
N ARG A 42 -5.41 -7.80 12.95
CA ARG A 42 -6.12 -8.84 13.71
C ARG A 42 -7.47 -9.19 13.10
N LYS A 43 -7.72 -10.49 12.98
CA LYS A 43 -9.04 -11.06 12.70
C LYS A 43 -9.89 -10.91 13.96
N ALA A 44 -10.89 -10.02 13.96
CA ALA A 44 -11.91 -10.05 15.00
C ALA A 44 -12.60 -11.42 14.97
N ARG A 45 -12.85 -12.03 16.14
CA ARG A 45 -13.30 -13.44 16.27
C ARG A 45 -14.56 -13.83 15.45
N ARG A 46 -15.31 -12.85 14.96
CA ARG A 46 -16.53 -13.03 14.14
C ARG A 46 -16.49 -12.31 12.79
N ALA A 47 -15.38 -11.67 12.44
CA ALA A 47 -15.28 -10.97 11.18
C ALA A 47 -14.96 -11.94 10.02
N PRO A 48 -15.45 -11.65 8.80
CA PRO A 48 -15.14 -12.44 7.61
C PRO A 48 -13.61 -12.47 7.38
N HIS A 49 -13.13 -13.49 6.66
CA HIS A 49 -11.69 -13.74 6.50
C HIS A 49 -10.92 -12.56 5.87
N TRP A 50 -11.58 -11.68 5.12
CA TRP A 50 -10.98 -10.46 4.55
C TRP A 50 -10.80 -9.31 5.55
N ALA A 51 -11.34 -9.42 6.78
CA ALA A 51 -11.23 -8.38 7.81
C ALA A 51 -9.81 -8.17 8.34
N SER A 52 -8.84 -8.84 7.75
CA SER A 52 -7.43 -8.69 8.01
C SER A 52 -6.73 -8.46 6.67
N ALA A 53 -5.85 -7.47 6.62
CA ALA A 53 -5.14 -7.09 5.40
C ALA A 53 -3.67 -6.79 5.69
N ASP A 54 -2.82 -6.97 4.70
CA ASP A 54 -1.40 -6.61 4.78
C ASP A 54 -1.21 -5.18 4.29
N VAL A 55 -0.48 -4.36 5.03
CA VAL A 55 -0.14 -3.00 4.59
C VAL A 55 1.21 -3.03 3.88
N VAL A 56 1.22 -2.70 2.59
CA VAL A 56 2.41 -2.76 1.74
C VAL A 56 2.85 -1.36 1.40
N ASN A 57 4.00 -0.93 1.93
CA ASN A 57 4.58 0.38 1.64
C ASN A 57 5.41 0.36 0.35
N ARG A 58 5.12 1.29 -0.56
CA ARG A 58 5.82 1.62 -1.81
C ARG A 58 5.98 3.13 -1.92
N GLY A 59 6.49 3.76 -0.87
CA GLY A 59 6.88 5.16 -0.84
C GLY A 59 8.30 5.36 -1.36
N PHE A 60 8.51 6.44 -2.10
CA PHE A 60 9.80 6.77 -2.72
C PHE A 60 10.17 8.23 -2.40
N GLY A 61 11.05 8.43 -1.41
CA GLY A 61 11.49 9.75 -0.97
C GLY A 61 12.03 10.63 -2.10
N GLY A 62 11.55 11.87 -2.18
CA GLY A 62 11.96 12.85 -3.19
C GLY A 62 11.34 12.68 -4.57
N TYR A 63 10.47 11.68 -4.79
CA TYR A 63 9.83 11.48 -6.09
C TYR A 63 8.67 12.46 -6.30
N ASN A 64 8.65 13.09 -7.47
CA ASN A 64 7.48 13.81 -7.99
C ASN A 64 6.63 12.87 -8.86
N SER A 65 5.50 13.35 -9.37
CA SER A 65 4.58 12.55 -10.20
C SER A 65 5.24 12.01 -11.48
N ARG A 66 6.15 12.78 -12.10
CA ARG A 66 6.88 12.39 -13.32
C ARG A 66 7.76 11.18 -13.08
N TRP A 67 8.51 11.16 -11.97
CA TRP A 67 9.40 10.05 -11.63
C TRP A 67 8.65 8.86 -11.04
N ALA A 68 7.55 9.10 -10.32
CA ALA A 68 6.73 8.05 -9.74
C ALA A 68 5.99 7.22 -10.80
N ARG A 69 5.59 7.81 -11.93
CA ARG A 69 4.82 7.13 -12.97
C ARG A 69 5.43 5.81 -13.47
N PRO A 70 6.68 5.75 -13.98
CA PRO A 70 7.27 4.49 -14.42
C PRO A 70 7.51 3.48 -13.29
N VAL A 71 7.61 3.93 -12.04
CA VAL A 71 7.73 3.06 -10.87
C VAL A 71 6.39 2.44 -10.51
N LEU A 72 5.29 3.19 -10.64
CA LEU A 72 3.94 2.68 -10.42
C LEU A 72 3.65 1.47 -11.32
N ASP A 73 4.04 1.52 -12.60
CA ASP A 73 3.86 0.40 -13.52
C ASP A 73 4.58 -0.87 -13.04
N GLN A 74 5.81 -0.72 -12.50
CA GLN A 74 6.57 -1.83 -11.93
C GLN A 74 5.92 -2.38 -10.65
N VAL A 75 5.42 -1.51 -9.78
CA VAL A 75 4.70 -1.91 -8.56
C VAL A 75 3.42 -2.68 -8.92
N LEU A 76 2.63 -2.19 -9.86
CA LEU A 76 1.40 -2.86 -10.30
C LEU A 76 1.68 -4.20 -10.98
N ALA A 77 2.77 -4.31 -11.75
CA ALA A 77 3.21 -5.59 -12.31
C ALA A 77 3.55 -6.61 -11.22
N GLN A 78 4.25 -6.20 -10.16
CA GLN A 78 4.55 -7.07 -9.01
C GLN A 78 3.28 -7.50 -8.27
N VAL A 79 2.34 -6.58 -8.05
CA VAL A 79 1.04 -6.87 -7.41
C VAL A 79 0.24 -7.88 -8.25
N LYS A 80 0.20 -7.70 -9.57
CA LYS A 80 -0.47 -8.65 -10.46
C LYS A 80 0.20 -10.03 -10.43
N ALA A 81 1.53 -10.07 -10.39
CA ALA A 81 2.29 -11.31 -10.34
C ALA A 81 2.11 -12.09 -9.02
N SER A 82 1.97 -11.39 -7.88
CA SER A 82 1.77 -12.02 -6.56
C SER A 82 0.39 -12.68 -6.41
N LYS A 83 -0.56 -12.35 -7.29
CA LYS A 83 -1.98 -12.75 -7.19
C LYS A 83 -2.64 -12.36 -5.85
N GLN A 84 -1.99 -11.50 -5.07
CA GLN A 84 -2.54 -11.01 -3.81
C GLN A 84 -3.68 -10.03 -4.14
N PRO A 85 -4.91 -10.26 -3.66
CA PRO A 85 -5.99 -9.32 -3.89
C PRO A 85 -5.67 -7.98 -3.24
N VAL A 86 -6.00 -6.87 -3.90
CA VAL A 86 -5.84 -5.53 -3.31
C VAL A 86 -7.22 -5.02 -2.89
N LEU A 87 -7.39 -4.69 -1.60
CA LEU A 87 -8.62 -4.07 -1.08
C LEU A 87 -8.66 -2.57 -1.33
N LEU A 88 -7.50 -1.93 -1.18
CA LEU A 88 -7.35 -0.48 -1.23
C LEU A 88 -5.95 -0.15 -1.74
N ALA A 89 -5.84 0.91 -2.54
CA ALA A 89 -4.58 1.54 -2.88
C ALA A 89 -4.65 3.03 -2.58
N THR A 90 -3.60 3.59 -1.97
CA THR A 90 -3.44 5.04 -1.82
C THR A 90 -2.40 5.54 -2.82
N LEU A 91 -2.69 6.69 -3.43
CA LEU A 91 -1.75 7.44 -4.25
C LEU A 91 -1.51 8.80 -3.57
N TRP A 92 -0.33 8.99 -2.98
CA TRP A 92 0.01 10.21 -2.26
C TRP A 92 1.28 10.86 -2.82
N LEU A 93 1.07 11.70 -3.82
CA LEU A 93 2.10 12.47 -4.54
C LEU A 93 1.66 13.94 -4.64
N GLY A 94 2.59 14.81 -5.01
CA GLY A 94 2.33 16.22 -5.30
C GLY A 94 3.11 17.20 -4.44
N ALA A 95 3.62 16.76 -3.27
CA ALA A 95 4.42 17.64 -2.42
C ALA A 95 5.71 18.10 -3.12
N ASN A 96 6.42 17.17 -3.78
CA ASN A 96 7.63 17.48 -4.53
C ASN A 96 7.34 18.22 -5.85
N ASP A 97 6.22 17.90 -6.51
CA ASP A 97 5.75 18.60 -7.72
C ASP A 97 5.47 20.08 -7.44
N ALA A 98 4.90 20.40 -6.27
CA ALA A 98 4.58 21.77 -5.88
C ALA A 98 5.77 22.54 -5.30
N ALA A 99 6.70 21.85 -4.62
CA ALA A 99 7.84 22.49 -3.95
C ALA A 99 9.03 22.77 -4.87
N LEU A 100 9.17 22.01 -5.96
CA LEU A 100 10.25 22.20 -6.92
C LEU A 100 9.71 22.99 -8.12
N PRO A 101 10.36 24.10 -8.53
CA PRO A 101 10.14 24.64 -9.86
C PRO A 101 10.35 23.50 -10.86
N ASP A 102 9.46 23.37 -11.84
CA ASP A 102 9.54 22.32 -12.86
C ASP A 102 10.98 22.32 -13.43
N ARG A 103 11.83 21.37 -13.00
CA ARG A 103 13.24 21.30 -13.44
C ARG A 103 13.32 20.68 -14.84
N GLY A 104 12.32 20.95 -15.66
CA GLY A 104 12.05 20.29 -16.93
C GLY A 104 11.45 21.28 -17.93
N GLY A 105 12.25 22.28 -18.26
CA GLY A 105 12.08 23.23 -19.36
C GLY A 105 13.37 24.03 -19.52
#